data_AF-A0A1D2YTJ2-F1
#
_entry.id   AF-A0A1D2YTJ2-F1
#
_cell.length_a   1.000
_cell.length_b   1.000
_cell.length_c   1.000
_cell.angle_alpha   90.00
_cell.angle_beta   90.00
_cell.angle_gamma   90.00
#
_symmetry.space_group_name_H-M   'P 1'
#
loop_
_entity.id
_entity.type
_entity.pdbx_description
1 polymer ?
#
loop_
_entity_poly.entity_id
_entity_poly.type
_entity_poly.pdbx_seq_one_letter_code
_entity_poly.pdbx_strand_id
1 'polypeptide(L)'
;MIELYWGSLIFGVIFTILVLIFGDILNGILDGVISAISIDGVGFLQPMVIVGGLTSFGAAGILLTEYTDLEGIPILFLSVIISVFISVIVFFGYVKPMSNAENSSMFSINDLIGKVGEVIITIPKDGYGEILVKVGAGNTNQIAASYDNEEIITGTRVVVIDIKDNVLYVSRFENI
;
A
#
# COMPACT_ATOMS: atom_id res chain seq x y z
N MET A 1 -10.98 -30.99 20.91
CA MET A 1 -10.11 -30.66 19.76
C MET A 1 -10.91 -29.99 18.65
N ILE A 2 -11.98 -30.60 18.14
CA ILE A 2 -12.76 -30.04 17.02
C ILE A 2 -13.45 -28.70 17.33
N GLU A 3 -13.94 -28.50 18.56
CA GLU A 3 -14.59 -27.23 18.96
C GLU A 3 -13.63 -26.04 18.93
N LEU A 4 -12.34 -26.27 19.19
CA LEU A 4 -11.32 -25.22 19.08
C LEU A 4 -11.17 -24.74 17.63
N TYR A 5 -11.20 -25.67 16.68
CA TYR A 5 -11.10 -25.34 15.26
C TYR A 5 -12.35 -24.59 14.76
N TRP A 6 -13.54 -25.04 15.15
CA TRP A 6 -14.78 -24.32 14.86
C TRP A 6 -14.80 -22.92 15.48
N GLY A 7 -14.37 -22.78 16.73
CA GLY A 7 -14.23 -21.49 17.40
C GLY A 7 -13.32 -20.53 16.64
N SER A 8 -12.13 -21.00 16.23
CA SER A 8 -11.18 -20.20 15.45
C SER A 8 -11.70 -19.81 14.06
N LEU A 9 -12.42 -20.71 13.38
CA LEU A 9 -13.00 -20.46 12.06
C LEU A 9 -14.14 -19.45 12.15
N ILE A 10 -15.09 -19.65 13.08
CA ILE A 10 -16.25 -18.77 13.26
C ILE A 10 -15.79 -17.37 13.68
N PHE A 11 -14.84 -17.29 14.62
CA PHE A 11 -14.25 -16.02 15.02
C PHE A 11 -13.59 -15.30 13.85
N GLY A 12 -12.78 -16.02 13.06
CA GLY A 12 -12.11 -15.46 11.89
C GLY A 12 -13.07 -14.94 10.82
N VAL A 13 -14.15 -15.68 10.55
CA VAL A 13 -15.20 -15.26 9.59
C VAL A 13 -15.95 -14.03 10.09
N ILE A 14 -16.39 -14.02 11.36
CA ILE A 14 -17.07 -12.87 11.95
C ILE A 14 -16.16 -11.64 11.94
N PHE A 15 -14.90 -11.81 12.30
CA PHE A 15 -13.92 -10.73 12.27
C PHE A 15 -13.72 -10.18 10.85
N THR A 16 -13.64 -11.06 9.85
CA THR A 16 -13.52 -10.66 8.44
C THR A 16 -14.73 -9.84 7.99
N ILE A 17 -15.95 -10.24 8.39
CA ILE A 17 -17.17 -9.47 8.11
C ILE A 17 -17.12 -8.10 8.79
N LEU A 18 -16.66 -8.03 10.04
CA LEU A 18 -16.53 -6.76 10.76
C LEU A 18 -15.53 -5.82 10.09
N VAL A 19 -14.36 -6.32 9.70
CA VAL A 19 -13.36 -5.52 8.95
C VAL A 19 -13.88 -5.11 7.59
N LEU A 20 -14.70 -5.93 6.92
CA LEU A 20 -15.30 -5.55 5.64
C LEU A 20 -16.26 -4.37 5.78
N ILE A 21 -17.01 -4.30 6.89
CA ILE A 21 -17.99 -3.23 7.13
C ILE A 21 -17.34 -1.97 7.74
N PHE A 22 -16.41 -2.15 8.66
CA PHE A 22 -15.81 -1.07 9.47
C PHE A 22 -14.29 -0.94 9.25
N GLY A 23 -13.82 -1.30 8.05
CA GLY A 23 -12.40 -1.47 7.74
C GLY A 23 -11.53 -0.31 8.16
N ASP A 24 -11.90 0.92 7.81
CA ASP A 24 -11.08 2.09 8.09
C ASP A 24 -10.87 2.34 9.60
N ILE A 25 -11.91 2.11 10.42
CA ILE A 25 -11.85 2.31 11.87
C ILE A 25 -11.11 1.15 12.54
N LEU A 26 -11.46 -0.09 12.17
CA LEU A 26 -10.86 -1.27 12.76
C LEU A 26 -9.38 -1.40 12.40
N ASN A 27 -9.01 -1.18 11.14
CA ASN A 27 -7.62 -1.22 10.70
C ASN A 27 -6.79 -0.16 11.43
N GLY A 28 -7.29 1.07 11.58
CA GLY A 28 -6.58 2.13 12.31
C GLY A 28 -6.34 1.80 13.80
N ILE A 29 -7.33 1.23 14.49
CA ILE A 29 -7.18 0.80 15.90
C ILE A 29 -6.20 -0.39 15.99
N LEU A 30 -6.32 -1.34 15.07
CA LEU A 30 -5.59 -2.58 15.10
C LEU A 30 -4.11 -2.39 14.73
N ASP A 31 -3.82 -1.53 13.76
CA ASP A 31 -2.46 -1.09 13.44
C ASP A 31 -1.84 -0.34 14.63
N GLY A 32 -2.63 0.51 15.32
CA GLY A 32 -2.18 1.20 16.54
C GLY A 32 -1.82 0.23 17.67
N VAL A 33 -2.68 -0.76 17.95
CA VAL A 33 -2.43 -1.79 18.99
C VAL A 33 -1.27 -2.71 18.61
N ILE A 34 -1.18 -3.13 17.35
CA ILE A 34 -0.09 -4.00 16.88
C ILE A 34 1.25 -3.25 16.91
N SER A 35 1.28 -1.97 16.52
CA SER A 35 2.49 -1.15 16.59
C SER A 35 2.99 -0.96 18.03
N ALA A 36 2.09 -0.90 19.02
CA ALA A 36 2.45 -0.79 20.43
C ALA A 36 3.02 -2.08 21.04
N ILE A 37 2.76 -3.24 20.43
CA ILE A 37 3.20 -4.56 20.92
C ILE A 37 4.36 -5.11 20.06
N SER A 38 4.53 -4.59 18.86
CA SER A 38 5.55 -5.04 17.90
C SER A 38 6.90 -4.37 18.17
N ILE A 39 7.95 -5.18 18.15
CA ILE A 39 9.33 -4.73 18.03
C ILE A 39 9.51 -4.21 16.59
N ASP A 40 9.95 -2.96 16.44
CA ASP A 40 10.23 -2.27 15.17
C ASP A 40 10.87 -3.22 14.13
N GLY A 41 10.12 -3.60 13.08
CA GLY A 41 10.73 -4.23 11.90
C GLY A 41 9.97 -5.32 11.16
N VAL A 42 8.80 -5.79 11.63
CA VAL A 42 8.07 -6.88 10.95
C VAL A 42 6.79 -6.38 10.28
N GLY A 43 6.94 -5.76 9.09
CA GLY A 43 5.82 -5.44 8.18
C GLY A 43 5.02 -6.65 7.66
N PHE A 44 5.33 -7.86 8.13
CA PHE A 44 4.60 -9.11 7.87
C PHE A 44 3.40 -9.32 8.80
N LEU A 45 3.35 -8.65 9.95
CA LEU A 45 2.29 -8.82 10.96
C LEU A 45 1.12 -7.88 10.70
N GLN A 46 0.69 -7.80 9.44
CA GLN A 46 -0.56 -7.10 9.15
C GLN A 46 -1.72 -7.87 9.80
N PRO A 47 -2.65 -7.19 10.47
CA PRO A 47 -3.74 -7.86 11.16
C PRO A 47 -4.57 -8.79 10.27
N MET A 48 -4.72 -8.44 8.99
CA MET A 48 -5.39 -9.29 8.00
C MET A 48 -4.71 -10.66 7.85
N VAL A 49 -3.38 -10.70 7.91
CA VAL A 49 -2.59 -11.95 7.78
C VAL A 49 -2.75 -12.80 9.04
N ILE A 50 -2.77 -12.19 10.23
CA ILE A 50 -2.94 -12.90 11.50
C ILE A 50 -4.33 -13.56 11.57
N VAL A 51 -5.37 -12.79 11.24
CA VAL A 51 -6.75 -13.29 11.25
C VAL A 51 -6.96 -14.31 10.14
N GLY A 52 -6.42 -14.07 8.94
CA GLY A 52 -6.44 -15.03 7.84
C GLY A 52 -5.72 -16.34 8.20
N GLY A 53 -4.58 -16.26 8.89
CA GLY A 53 -3.85 -17.41 9.41
C GLY A 53 -4.66 -18.18 10.45
N LEU A 54 -5.30 -17.49 11.41
CA LEU A 54 -6.15 -18.11 12.42
C LEU A 54 -7.37 -18.81 11.79
N THR A 55 -7.98 -18.19 10.79
CA THR A 55 -9.11 -18.76 10.04
C THR A 55 -8.67 -19.99 9.26
N SER A 56 -7.51 -19.92 8.59
CA SER A 56 -6.93 -21.03 7.83
C SER A 56 -6.52 -22.19 8.74
N PHE A 57 -6.05 -21.89 9.96
CA PHE A 57 -5.78 -22.88 11.00
C PHE A 57 -7.05 -23.63 11.41
N GLY A 58 -8.16 -22.90 11.64
CA GLY A 58 -9.46 -23.51 11.93
C GLY A 58 -9.97 -24.38 10.78
N ALA A 59 -9.86 -23.89 9.54
CA ALA A 59 -10.29 -24.63 8.36
C ALA A 59 -9.45 -25.91 8.14
N ALA A 60 -8.13 -25.80 8.19
CA ALA A 60 -7.23 -26.95 8.07
C ALA A 60 -7.45 -27.95 9.22
N GLY A 61 -7.65 -27.47 10.45
CA GLY A 61 -7.91 -28.31 11.61
C GLY A 61 -9.20 -29.13 11.48
N ILE A 62 -10.29 -28.56 10.96
CA ILE A 62 -11.54 -29.28 10.69
C ILE A 62 -11.31 -30.35 9.61
N LEU A 63 -10.72 -29.96 8.47
CA LEU A 63 -10.48 -30.88 7.36
C LEU A 63 -9.60 -32.06 7.76
N LEU A 64 -8.50 -31.82 8.49
CA LEU A 64 -7.62 -32.90 8.92
C LEU A 64 -8.27 -33.82 9.95
N THR A 65 -9.16 -33.29 10.80
CA THR A 65 -9.87 -34.09 11.81
C THR A 65 -10.96 -34.98 11.17
N GLU A 66 -11.59 -34.54 10.08
CA GLU A 66 -12.66 -35.29 9.42
C GLU A 66 -12.15 -36.29 8.38
N TYR A 67 -11.02 -36.00 7.73
CA TYR A 67 -10.46 -36.84 6.64
C TYR A 67 -9.29 -37.73 7.06
N THR A 68 -8.80 -37.64 8.29
CA THR A 68 -7.63 -38.42 8.74
C THR A 68 -7.88 -39.12 10.06
N ASP A 69 -7.48 -40.40 10.17
CA ASP A 69 -7.54 -41.20 11.41
C ASP A 69 -6.44 -40.83 12.43
N LEU A 70 -5.81 -39.65 12.31
CA LEU A 70 -4.73 -39.20 13.19
C LEU A 70 -5.29 -38.65 14.51
N GLU A 71 -4.67 -38.97 15.64
CA GLU A 71 -5.13 -38.50 16.95
C GLU A 71 -4.44 -37.22 17.41
N GLY A 72 -5.16 -36.09 17.36
CA GLY A 72 -4.91 -34.90 18.20
C GLY A 72 -3.63 -34.13 17.92
N ILE A 73 -2.49 -34.58 18.46
CA ILE A 73 -1.20 -33.86 18.43
C ILE A 73 -0.64 -33.68 17.00
N PRO A 74 -0.65 -34.69 16.12
CA PRO A 74 -0.18 -34.56 14.74
C PRO A 74 -1.05 -33.59 13.92
N ILE A 75 -2.37 -33.60 14.15
CA ILE A 75 -3.32 -32.71 13.48
C ILE A 75 -3.05 -31.25 13.85
N LEU A 76 -2.76 -30.99 15.13
CA LEU A 76 -2.45 -29.63 15.59
C LEU A 76 -1.16 -29.12 14.92
N PHE A 77 -0.10 -29.92 14.91
CA PHE A 77 1.15 -29.54 14.23
C PHE A 77 0.96 -29.30 12.74
N LEU A 78 0.24 -30.20 12.06
CA LEU A 78 0.05 -30.11 10.62
C LEU A 78 -0.86 -28.94 10.23
N SER A 79 -1.89 -28.64 11.02
CA SER A 79 -2.77 -27.47 10.79
C SER A 79 -2.04 -26.14 11.02
N VAL A 80 -1.13 -26.04 12.00
CA VAL A 80 -0.26 -24.86 12.15
C VAL A 80 0.65 -24.68 10.94
N ILE A 81 1.31 -25.77 10.48
CA ILE A 81 2.20 -25.71 9.31
C ILE A 81 1.43 -25.26 8.06
N ILE A 82 0.25 -25.82 7.82
CA ILE A 82 -0.60 -25.46 6.68
C ILE A 82 -1.05 -24.00 6.78
N SER A 83 -1.48 -23.55 7.97
CA SER A 83 -1.88 -22.16 8.21
C SER A 83 -0.74 -21.17 7.93
N VAL A 84 0.45 -21.43 8.45
CA VAL A 84 1.63 -20.57 8.22
C VAL A 84 1.99 -20.57 6.74
N PHE A 85 1.98 -21.73 6.08
CA PHE A 85 2.29 -21.83 4.66
C PHE A 85 1.32 -21.03 3.79
N ILE A 86 0.01 -21.15 4.04
CA ILE A 86 -1.02 -20.37 3.35
C ILE A 86 -0.83 -18.87 3.62
N SER A 87 -0.56 -18.48 4.86
CA SER A 87 -0.37 -17.08 5.24
C SER A 87 0.83 -16.44 4.53
N VAL A 88 1.94 -17.17 4.40
CA VAL A 88 3.13 -16.72 3.65
C VAL A 88 2.81 -16.53 2.17
N ILE A 89 2.08 -17.47 1.56
CA ILE A 89 1.65 -17.37 0.15
C ILE A 89 0.77 -16.13 -0.06
N VAL A 90 -0.22 -15.92 0.80
CA VAL A 90 -1.11 -14.74 0.71
C VAL A 90 -0.33 -13.45 0.89
N PHE A 91 0.60 -13.41 1.84
CA PHE A 91 1.40 -12.21 2.07
C PHE A 91 2.27 -11.85 0.84
N PHE A 92 3.02 -12.81 0.31
CA PHE A 92 3.90 -12.55 -0.83
C PHE A 92 3.14 -12.41 -2.15
N GLY A 93 2.04 -13.14 -2.33
CA GLY A 93 1.27 -13.17 -3.56
C GLY A 93 0.26 -12.03 -3.71
N TYR A 94 -0.26 -11.50 -2.60
CA TYR A 94 -1.31 -10.47 -2.63
C TYR A 94 -0.92 -9.21 -1.87
N VAL A 95 -0.60 -9.34 -0.58
CA VAL A 95 -0.40 -8.19 0.31
C VAL A 95 0.79 -7.33 -0.10
N LYS A 96 1.96 -7.94 -0.31
CA LYS A 96 3.18 -7.22 -0.67
C LYS A 96 3.08 -6.56 -2.06
N PRO A 97 2.57 -7.22 -3.12
CA PRO A 97 2.29 -6.56 -4.39
C PRO A 97 1.30 -5.40 -4.26
N MET A 98 0.24 -5.55 -3.46
CA MET A 98 -0.75 -4.50 -3.24
C MET A 98 -0.16 -3.28 -2.53
N SER A 99 0.60 -3.49 -1.45
CA SER A 99 1.30 -2.40 -0.76
C SER A 99 2.31 -1.69 -1.66
N ASN A 100 3.01 -2.43 -2.53
CA ASN A 100 3.91 -1.83 -3.52
C ASN A 100 3.16 -1.02 -4.59
N ALA A 101 1.92 -1.40 -4.92
CA ALA A 101 1.07 -0.67 -5.87
C ALA A 101 0.50 0.62 -5.27
N GLU A 102 0.12 0.64 -4.00
CA GLU A 102 -0.29 1.88 -3.31
C GLU A 102 0.88 2.86 -3.13
N ASN A 103 2.10 2.34 -3.00
CA ASN A 103 3.32 3.14 -3.00
C ASN A 103 3.80 3.55 -4.41
N SER A 104 3.07 3.26 -5.49
CA SER A 104 3.48 3.63 -6.85
C SER A 104 3.32 5.12 -7.19
N SER A 105 3.11 5.99 -6.20
CA SER A 105 3.45 7.41 -6.28
C SER A 105 4.94 7.69 -6.01
N MET A 106 5.76 6.64 -5.85
CA MET A 106 7.22 6.74 -5.67
C MET A 106 7.94 7.02 -6.99
N PHE A 107 7.67 8.17 -7.58
CA PHE A 107 8.77 8.93 -8.16
C PHE A 107 9.21 9.89 -7.06
N SER A 108 10.50 9.95 -6.74
CA SER A 108 10.95 11.05 -5.90
C SER A 108 10.62 12.32 -6.67
N ILE A 109 9.98 13.31 -6.04
CA ILE A 109 9.77 14.61 -6.67
C ILE A 109 11.13 15.15 -7.19
N ASN A 110 12.23 14.81 -6.53
CA ASN A 110 13.60 15.09 -6.97
C ASN A 110 14.00 14.46 -8.31
N ASP A 111 13.39 13.33 -8.71
CA ASP A 111 13.62 12.68 -10.01
C ASP A 111 12.96 13.47 -11.16
N LEU A 112 12.15 14.48 -10.84
CA LEU A 112 11.54 15.39 -11.81
C LEU A 112 12.49 16.50 -12.23
N ILE A 113 13.58 16.76 -11.50
CA ILE A 113 14.60 17.76 -11.90
C ILE A 113 15.18 17.36 -13.26
N GLY A 114 15.16 18.30 -14.21
CA GLY A 114 15.61 18.10 -15.59
C GLY A 114 14.59 17.40 -16.50
N LYS A 115 13.39 17.05 -16.02
CA LYS A 115 12.30 16.55 -16.88
C LYS A 115 11.61 17.71 -17.59
N VAL A 116 11.17 17.44 -18.82
CA VAL A 116 10.31 18.34 -19.60
C VAL A 116 8.86 17.96 -19.34
N GLY A 117 8.04 18.97 -19.05
CA GLY A 117 6.59 18.87 -18.89
C GLY A 117 5.86 19.90 -19.75
N GLU A 118 4.53 19.82 -19.72
CA GLU A 118 3.65 20.76 -20.40
C GLU A 118 2.76 21.46 -19.39
N VAL A 119 2.64 22.78 -19.49
CA VAL A 119 1.78 23.56 -18.59
C VAL A 119 0.32 23.27 -18.91
N ILE A 120 -0.43 22.79 -17.93
CA ILE A 120 -1.88 22.57 -18.05
C ILE A 120 -2.68 23.73 -17.46
N ILE A 121 -2.16 24.38 -16.42
CA ILE A 121 -2.73 25.58 -15.81
C ILE A 121 -1.66 26.66 -15.83
N THR A 122 -1.97 27.79 -16.49
CA THR A 122 -1.10 28.96 -16.59
C THR A 122 -0.44 29.30 -15.26
N ILE A 123 0.88 29.43 -15.28
CA ILE A 123 1.69 29.78 -14.12
C ILE A 123 1.89 31.31 -14.15
N PRO A 124 1.29 32.07 -13.22
CA PRO A 124 1.51 33.51 -13.13
C PRO A 124 2.91 33.80 -12.57
N LYS A 125 3.39 35.05 -12.74
CA LYS A 125 4.71 35.49 -12.27
C LYS A 125 4.95 35.26 -10.78
N ASP A 126 3.96 35.62 -9.96
CA ASP A 126 3.96 35.48 -8.49
C ASP A 126 2.84 34.53 -8.04
N GLY A 127 2.84 33.30 -8.56
CA GLY A 127 1.90 32.30 -8.08
C GLY A 127 2.16 30.91 -8.62
N TYR A 128 1.15 30.07 -8.44
CA TYR A 128 1.22 28.64 -8.74
C TYR A 128 0.32 28.31 -9.91
N GLY A 129 0.80 27.44 -10.77
CA GLY A 129 0.01 26.73 -11.76
C GLY A 129 0.27 25.24 -11.65
N GLU A 130 -0.05 24.52 -12.72
CA GLU A 130 0.11 23.08 -12.79
C GLU A 130 0.74 22.67 -14.11
N ILE A 131 1.58 21.65 -14.04
CA ILE A 131 2.24 21.05 -15.19
C ILE A 131 1.97 19.55 -15.23
N LEU A 132 1.87 19.02 -16.43
CA LEU A 132 1.87 17.60 -16.72
C LEU A 132 3.30 17.16 -17.00
N VAL A 133 3.88 16.34 -16.12
CA VAL A 133 5.23 15.79 -16.29
C VAL A 133 5.12 14.31 -16.61
N LYS A 134 5.91 13.87 -17.61
CA LYS A 134 6.00 12.45 -17.96
C LYS A 134 7.00 11.76 -17.04
N VAL A 135 6.54 10.72 -16.33
CA VAL A 135 7.37 9.96 -15.41
C VAL A 135 7.23 8.46 -15.67
N GLY A 136 8.33 7.85 -16.09
CA GLY A 136 8.34 6.47 -16.59
C GLY A 136 7.39 6.29 -17.80
N ALA A 137 6.41 5.40 -17.63
CA ALA A 137 5.39 5.10 -18.64
C ALA A 137 4.10 5.93 -18.50
N GLY A 138 3.98 6.75 -17.44
CA GLY A 138 2.78 7.53 -17.14
C GLY A 138 3.00 9.04 -17.17
N ASN A 139 1.93 9.80 -16.99
CA ASN A 139 1.97 11.24 -16.76
C ASN A 139 1.44 11.54 -15.36
N THR A 140 1.99 12.56 -14.71
CA THR A 140 1.51 13.04 -13.41
C THR A 140 1.35 14.56 -13.45
N ASN A 141 0.34 15.07 -12.75
CA ASN A 141 0.13 16.51 -12.59
C ASN A 141 0.87 16.96 -11.33
N GLN A 142 1.61 18.05 -11.43
CA GLN A 142 2.34 18.61 -10.30
C GLN A 142 2.20 20.12 -10.25
N ILE A 143 2.22 20.66 -9.04
CA ILE A 143 2.18 22.10 -8.78
C ILE A 143 3.52 22.69 -9.21
N ALA A 144 3.46 23.77 -9.99
CA ALA A 144 4.64 24.45 -10.49
C ALA A 144 4.59 25.97 -10.26
N ALA A 145 5.77 26.54 -10.06
CA ALA A 145 5.99 27.97 -9.96
C ALA A 145 7.05 28.38 -11.00
N SER A 146 7.00 29.65 -11.42
CA SER A 146 7.96 30.20 -12.37
C SER A 146 9.31 30.44 -11.69
N TYR A 147 10.40 29.90 -12.26
CA TYR A 147 11.75 30.19 -11.77
C TYR A 147 12.19 31.61 -12.15
N ASP A 148 11.84 32.06 -13.36
CA ASP A 148 12.29 33.33 -13.94
C ASP A 148 11.37 34.52 -13.62
N ASN A 149 10.35 34.33 -12.77
CA ASN A 149 9.27 35.32 -12.54
C ASN A 149 8.57 35.77 -13.83
N GLU A 150 8.47 34.86 -14.80
CA GLU A 150 7.72 35.06 -16.04
C GLU A 150 6.39 34.31 -16.01
N GLU A 151 5.40 34.86 -16.71
CA GLU A 151 4.12 34.19 -16.89
C GLU A 151 4.27 33.11 -17.96
N ILE A 152 3.86 31.89 -17.62
CA ILE A 152 3.93 30.73 -18.53
C ILE A 152 2.51 30.26 -18.83
N ILE A 153 2.06 30.48 -20.06
CA ILE A 153 0.72 30.10 -20.51
C ILE A 153 0.56 28.58 -20.65
N THR A 154 -0.68 28.10 -20.45
CA THR A 154 -1.07 26.71 -20.77
C THR A 154 -0.65 26.29 -22.18
N GLY A 155 -0.19 25.05 -22.33
CA GLY A 155 0.34 24.46 -23.56
C GLY A 155 1.84 24.72 -23.79
N THR A 156 2.49 25.49 -22.93
CA THR A 156 3.93 25.75 -23.04
C THR A 156 4.74 24.57 -22.50
N ARG A 157 5.80 24.18 -23.21
CA ARG A 157 6.76 23.20 -22.72
C ARG A 157 7.74 23.85 -21.75
N VAL A 158 7.87 23.25 -20.57
CA VAL A 158 8.71 23.73 -19.49
C VAL A 158 9.64 22.64 -19.00
N VAL A 159 10.77 23.01 -18.42
CA VAL A 159 11.68 22.09 -17.73
C VAL A 159 11.69 22.39 -16.25
N VAL A 160 11.80 21.35 -15.44
CA VAL A 160 11.98 21.48 -13.99
C VAL A 160 13.45 21.80 -13.69
N ILE A 161 13.70 22.94 -13.06
CA ILE A 161 15.05 23.38 -12.68
C ILE A 161 15.33 23.00 -11.23
N ASP A 162 14.37 23.22 -10.35
CA ASP A 162 14.55 23.10 -8.90
C ASP A 162 13.23 22.72 -8.20
N ILE A 163 13.32 22.30 -6.95
CA ILE A 163 12.17 21.97 -6.10
C ILE A 163 12.34 22.64 -4.75
N LYS A 164 11.32 23.38 -4.31
CA LYS A 164 11.26 23.93 -2.95
C LYS A 164 9.86 23.73 -2.39
N ASP A 165 9.78 23.34 -1.13
CA ASP A 165 8.51 23.15 -0.40
C ASP A 165 7.48 22.30 -1.17
N ASN A 166 7.96 21.26 -1.86
CA ASN A 166 7.15 20.35 -2.67
C ASN A 166 6.50 20.99 -3.93
N VAL A 167 7.02 22.14 -4.37
CA VAL A 167 6.63 22.85 -5.60
C VAL A 167 7.78 22.80 -6.61
N LEU A 168 7.45 22.49 -7.87
CA LEU A 168 8.42 22.45 -8.97
C LEU A 168 8.66 23.86 -9.52
N TYR A 169 9.90 24.33 -9.46
CA TYR A 169 10.29 25.56 -10.13
C TYR A 169 10.67 25.24 -11.56
N VAL A 170 9.94 25.85 -12.50
CA VAL A 170 10.08 25.55 -13.92
C VAL A 170 10.40 26.79 -14.74
N SER A 171 11.11 26.58 -15.84
CA SER A 171 11.37 27.59 -16.87
C SER A 171 10.95 27.07 -18.24
N ARG A 172 10.72 27.99 -19.18
CA ARG A 172 10.37 27.66 -20.56
C ARG A 172 11.53 26.91 -21.22
N PHE A 173 11.20 25.79 -21.88
CA PHE A 173 12.21 24.95 -22.54
C PHE A 173 12.95 25.68 -23.69
N GLU A 174 12.37 26.74 -24.25
CA GLU A 174 13.01 27.54 -25.32
C GLU A 174 14.17 28.42 -24.83
N ASN A 175 14.29 28.66 -23.51
CA ASN A 175 15.31 29.54 -22.92
C ASN A 175 16.58 28.79 -22.43
N ILE A 176 16.76 27.52 -22.81
CA ILE A 176 17.88 26.67 -22.38
C ILE A 176 18.65 26.11 -23.58
#